data_AF-A0A2E6PZM8-F1
#
_entry.id   AF-A0A2E6PZM8-F1
#
_cell.length_a   1.000
_cell.length_b   1.000
_cell.length_c   1.000
_cell.angle_alpha   90.00
_cell.angle_beta   90.00
_cell.angle_gamma   90.00
#
_symmetry.space_group_name_H-M   'P 1'
#
loop_
_entity.id
_entity.type
_entity.pdbx_description
1 polymer ?
#
loop_
_entity_poly.entity_id
_entity_poly.type
_entity_poly.pdbx_seq_one_letter_code
_entity_poly.pdbx_strand_id
1 'polypeptide(L)'
;MTCNLITNAFLLHSVRRVRLRWNRSDLEDISEFKQLMDAVDKYEILAHLKLGEEGIEHLAEITPKNGDMGAIKQIPTFEIREIHEEDGGTFLTSVNLTHTLPMMMLDLEKIQLHPPYGLDSDGLELNFTGKTDSMKRLLDLLKLMMPWDSISVQSVRKNHGDVWRDILTDRQVEVLRTAFLMGYYSEGKNVKIKDIAENMGMARSTMGGHLKLIEHVIMSKVVDDIG
;
A
#
# COMPACT_ATOMS: atom_id res chain seq x y z
N MET A 1 -23.54 19.50 -32.34
CA MET A 1 -22.25 19.98 -31.80
C MET A 1 -21.68 18.84 -30.96
N THR A 2 -20.90 17.97 -31.59
CA THR A 2 -20.37 16.73 -31.02
C THR A 2 -18.91 16.96 -30.65
N CYS A 3 -18.58 16.91 -29.36
CA CYS A 3 -17.20 16.89 -28.89
C CYS A 3 -16.82 15.42 -28.66
N ASN A 4 -16.07 14.85 -29.61
CA ASN A 4 -15.37 13.59 -29.43
C ASN A 4 -14.13 13.84 -28.56
N LEU A 5 -14.11 13.31 -27.35
CA LEU A 5 -12.87 13.13 -26.61
C LEU A 5 -12.35 11.73 -26.89
N ILE A 6 -11.37 11.67 -27.79
CA ILE A 6 -10.50 10.51 -27.99
C ILE A 6 -9.66 10.37 -26.72
N THR A 7 -10.00 9.44 -25.83
CA THR A 7 -9.11 9.01 -24.75
C THR A 7 -7.97 8.19 -25.33
N ASN A 8 -6.93 8.88 -25.78
CA ASN A 8 -5.61 8.27 -25.90
C ASN A 8 -5.10 7.98 -24.48
N ALA A 9 -5.05 6.69 -24.12
CA ALA A 9 -4.34 6.23 -22.95
C ALA A 9 -2.85 6.55 -23.11
N PHE A 10 -2.38 7.64 -22.50
CA PHE A 10 -0.95 7.93 -22.42
C PHE A 10 -0.28 6.85 -21.57
N LEU A 11 0.42 5.94 -22.24
CA LEU A 11 1.33 5.00 -21.59
C LEU A 11 2.57 5.77 -21.11
N LEU A 12 2.53 6.38 -19.91
CA LEU A 12 3.73 6.93 -19.27
C LEU A 12 4.66 5.77 -18.87
N HIS A 13 5.71 5.53 -19.66
CA HIS A 13 6.74 4.50 -19.41
C HIS A 13 7.82 4.98 -18.43
N SER A 14 7.78 6.25 -18.03
CA SER A 14 8.86 6.94 -17.32
C SER A 14 8.63 7.11 -15.81
N VAL A 15 7.48 6.71 -15.26
CA VAL A 15 7.10 6.90 -13.84
C VAL A 15 6.80 5.54 -13.18
N ARG A 16 7.24 5.37 -11.93
CA ARG A 16 7.07 4.15 -11.12
C ARG A 16 6.54 4.49 -9.73
N ARG A 17 5.75 3.57 -9.17
CA ARG A 17 5.45 3.51 -7.75
C ARG A 17 6.37 2.46 -7.20
N VAL A 18 6.74 2.61 -5.95
CA VAL A 18 7.52 1.61 -5.26
C VAL A 18 7.03 1.61 -3.82
N ARG A 19 6.62 0.45 -3.34
CA ARG A 19 6.44 0.20 -1.92
C ARG A 19 7.73 -0.42 -1.41
N LEU A 20 8.29 0.11 -0.35
CA LEU A 20 9.43 -0.49 0.33
C LEU A 20 8.97 -0.94 1.69
N ARG A 21 9.33 -2.17 2.04
CA ARG A 21 9.02 -2.76 3.34
C ARG A 21 10.31 -3.28 3.95
N TRP A 22 10.53 -2.97 5.21
CA TRP A 22 11.58 -3.56 6.03
C TRP A 22 10.91 -4.34 7.14
N ASN A 23 11.42 -5.54 7.42
CA ASN A 23 10.95 -6.27 8.59
C ASN A 23 11.49 -5.59 9.85
N ARG A 24 10.75 -5.76 10.94
CA ARG A 24 11.13 -5.21 12.24
C ARG A 24 12.55 -5.62 12.67
N SER A 25 12.93 -6.88 12.47
CA SER A 25 14.26 -7.42 12.78
C SER A 25 15.40 -6.66 12.08
N ASP A 26 15.16 -6.24 10.84
CA ASP A 26 16.18 -5.62 9.98
C ASP A 26 16.49 -4.19 10.44
N LEU A 27 15.58 -3.60 11.22
CA LEU A 27 15.67 -2.25 11.75
C LEU A 27 16.20 -2.21 13.19
N GLU A 28 16.34 -3.36 13.87
CA GLU A 28 16.72 -3.41 15.30
C GLU A 28 18.14 -2.89 15.54
N ASP A 29 19.04 -3.04 14.57
CA ASP A 29 20.42 -2.57 14.66
C ASP A 29 20.55 -1.06 14.37
N ILE A 30 19.47 -0.40 13.93
CA ILE A 30 19.45 1.04 13.65
C ILE A 30 18.83 1.76 14.84
N SER A 31 19.65 2.53 15.58
CA SER A 31 19.29 3.05 16.90
C SER A 31 18.00 3.88 16.93
N GLU A 32 17.80 4.71 15.90
CA GLU A 32 16.66 5.61 15.77
C GLU A 32 15.36 4.84 15.54
N PHE A 33 15.41 3.80 14.69
CA PHE A 33 14.26 2.92 14.48
C PHE A 33 14.00 2.04 15.68
N LYS A 34 15.04 1.50 16.33
CA LYS A 34 14.90 0.76 17.57
C LYS A 34 14.20 1.58 18.64
N GLN A 35 14.61 2.83 18.85
CA GLN A 35 13.99 3.72 19.83
C GLN A 35 12.50 3.94 19.54
N LEU A 36 12.14 4.17 18.26
CA LEU A 36 10.74 4.31 17.86
C LEU A 36 9.96 3.01 18.06
N MET A 37 10.52 1.87 17.63
CA MET A 37 9.97 0.52 17.78
C MET A 37 9.74 0.14 19.25
N ASP A 38 10.61 0.59 20.16
CA ASP A 38 10.46 0.36 21.60
C ASP A 38 9.37 1.25 22.23
N ALA A 39 8.99 2.35 21.57
CA ALA A 39 8.00 3.30 22.06
C ALA A 39 6.58 3.03 21.53
N VAL A 40 6.43 2.47 20.33
CA VAL A 40 5.13 2.35 19.64
C VAL A 40 4.82 0.93 19.17
N ASP A 41 3.54 0.58 19.20
CA ASP A 41 2.99 -0.56 18.45
C ASP A 41 2.63 -0.15 17.02
N LYS A 42 2.18 1.09 16.83
CA LYS A 42 1.89 1.67 15.51
C LYS A 42 2.29 3.15 15.46
N TYR A 43 2.89 3.58 14.36
CA TYR A 43 3.13 4.97 14.02
C TYR A 43 2.92 5.14 12.51
N GLU A 44 1.76 5.65 12.12
CA GLU A 44 1.37 5.81 10.72
C GLU A 44 1.16 7.28 10.37
N ILE A 45 1.89 7.74 9.37
CA ILE A 45 1.77 9.09 8.85
C ILE A 45 0.64 9.10 7.82
N LEU A 46 -0.38 9.93 8.08
CA LEU A 46 -1.60 10.04 7.28
C LEU A 46 -1.56 11.19 6.28
N ALA A 47 -0.87 12.27 6.61
CA ALA A 47 -0.75 13.44 5.74
C ALA A 47 0.48 14.29 6.10
N HIS A 48 1.13 14.89 5.10
CA HIS A 48 2.10 15.96 5.34
C HIS A 48 1.37 17.30 5.45
N LEU A 49 1.62 18.04 6.53
CA LEU A 49 1.03 19.35 6.80
C LEU A 49 1.95 20.48 6.35
N LYS A 50 3.25 20.36 6.64
CA LYS A 50 4.27 21.35 6.30
C LYS A 50 5.61 20.67 6.02
N LEU A 51 6.27 21.11 4.96
CA LEU A 51 7.61 20.68 4.58
C LEU A 51 8.57 21.86 4.78
N GLY A 52 9.71 21.66 5.44
CA GLY A 52 10.71 22.69 5.64
C GLY A 52 12.02 22.16 6.18
N GLU A 53 13.05 23.01 6.19
CA GLU A 53 14.39 22.66 6.68
C GLU A 53 14.42 22.37 8.18
N GLU A 54 13.46 22.91 8.94
CA GLU A 54 13.31 22.67 10.39
C GLU A 54 12.52 21.39 10.73
N GLY A 55 12.10 20.63 9.72
CA GLY A 55 11.36 19.38 9.88
C GLY A 55 10.16 19.24 8.96
N ILE A 56 9.60 18.03 8.97
CA ILE A 56 8.37 17.68 8.28
C ILE A 56 7.26 17.55 9.31
N GLU A 57 6.35 18.51 9.30
CA GLU A 57 5.12 18.46 10.09
C GLU A 57 4.11 17.58 9.37
N HIS A 58 3.53 16.63 10.09
CA HIS A 58 2.61 15.67 9.54
C HIS A 58 1.56 15.27 10.58
N LEU A 59 0.43 14.80 10.07
CA LEU A 59 -0.62 14.19 10.87
C LEU A 59 -0.33 12.69 10.95
N ALA A 60 -0.27 12.14 12.17
CA ALA A 60 0.01 10.74 12.42
C ALA A 60 -1.02 10.10 13.35
N GLU A 61 -1.33 8.84 13.09
CA GLU A 61 -1.97 7.94 14.04
C GLU A 61 -0.88 7.19 14.81
N ILE A 62 -0.94 7.24 16.13
CA ILE A 62 0.11 6.70 17.00
C ILE A 62 -0.53 5.83 18.08
N THR A 63 -0.12 4.57 18.15
CA THR A 63 -0.50 3.64 19.22
C THR A 63 0.74 3.35 20.07
N PRO A 64 0.90 3.97 21.25
CA PRO A 64 2.04 3.75 22.11
C PRO A 64 1.99 2.39 22.80
N LYS A 65 3.14 1.74 23.01
CA LYS A 65 3.20 0.42 23.67
C LYS A 65 2.63 0.39 25.09
N ASN A 66 2.84 1.47 25.83
CA ASN A 66 2.41 1.57 27.22
C ASN A 66 1.09 2.34 27.38
N GLY A 67 0.42 2.67 26.26
CA GLY A 67 -0.81 3.48 26.23
C GLY A 67 -0.59 4.98 26.47
N ASP A 68 0.65 5.44 26.67
CA ASP A 68 0.97 6.85 26.88
C ASP A 68 2.11 7.36 25.98
N MET A 69 2.12 8.67 25.73
CA MET A 69 3.05 9.34 24.81
C MET A 69 4.44 9.63 25.40
N GLY A 70 4.72 9.23 26.65
CA GLY A 70 5.92 9.60 27.40
C GLY A 70 7.22 9.11 26.76
N ALA A 71 7.23 7.89 26.22
CA ALA A 71 8.40 7.35 25.51
C ALA A 71 8.62 8.07 24.17
N ILE A 72 7.55 8.36 23.44
CA ILE A 72 7.58 9.01 22.12
C ILE A 72 8.11 10.45 22.24
N LYS A 73 7.71 11.19 23.29
CA LYS A 73 8.21 12.54 23.59
C LYS A 73 9.71 12.61 23.89
N GLN A 74 10.35 11.46 24.18
CA GLN A 74 11.78 11.37 24.42
C GLN A 74 12.59 11.04 23.17
N ILE A 75 11.92 10.76 22.04
CA ILE A 75 12.61 10.51 20.77
C ILE A 75 13.14 11.85 20.24
N PRO A 76 14.47 12.03 20.08
CA PRO A 76 15.06 13.33 19.76
C PRO A 76 14.59 13.94 18.43
N THR A 77 14.20 13.09 17.48
CA THR A 77 13.75 13.50 16.15
C THR A 77 12.25 13.82 16.10
N PHE A 78 11.52 13.66 17.21
CA PHE A 78 10.08 13.86 17.29
C PHE A 78 9.76 15.06 18.17
N GLU A 79 8.92 15.94 17.66
CA GLU A 79 8.32 17.01 18.44
C GLU A 79 6.80 16.94 18.28
N ILE A 80 6.13 16.51 19.36
CA ILE A 80 4.66 16.46 19.42
C ILE A 80 4.12 17.90 19.49
N ARG A 81 3.42 18.36 18.44
CA ARG A 81 2.84 19.70 18.36
C ARG A 81 1.47 19.75 19.04
N GLU A 82 0.59 18.83 18.68
CA GLU A 82 -0.80 18.81 19.12
C GLU A 82 -1.35 17.38 19.09
N ILE A 83 -2.15 17.02 20.09
CA ILE A 83 -2.93 15.78 20.11
C ILE A 83 -4.38 16.19 19.84
N HIS A 84 -4.92 15.74 18.71
CA HIS A 84 -6.26 16.11 18.22
C HIS A 84 -7.35 15.22 18.80
N GLU A 85 -7.07 13.92 18.90
CA GLU A 85 -8.03 12.90 19.33
C GLU A 85 -7.31 11.75 20.04
N GLU A 86 -7.99 11.12 20.99
CA GLU A 86 -7.60 9.88 21.64
C GLU A 86 -8.80 8.92 21.60
N ASP A 87 -8.61 7.75 21.02
CA ASP A 87 -9.59 6.66 21.02
C ASP A 87 -8.88 5.33 21.28
N GLY A 88 -9.33 4.61 22.32
CA GLY A 88 -8.84 3.26 22.61
C GLY A 88 -7.32 3.13 22.82
N GLY A 89 -6.62 4.18 23.26
CA GLY A 89 -5.16 4.18 23.41
C GLY A 89 -4.38 4.50 22.12
N THR A 90 -5.09 4.90 21.07
CA THR A 90 -4.51 5.43 19.83
C THR A 90 -4.76 6.95 19.75
N PHE A 91 -3.75 7.68 19.31
CA PHE A 91 -3.72 9.13 19.29
C PHE A 91 -3.59 9.67 17.87
N LEU A 92 -4.49 10.57 17.47
CA LEU A 92 -4.32 11.37 16.26
C LEU A 92 -3.53 12.63 16.61
N THR A 93 -2.34 12.78 16.05
CA THR A 93 -1.34 13.74 16.53
C THR A 93 -0.68 14.50 15.38
N SER A 94 -0.51 15.82 15.53
CA SER A 94 0.45 16.58 14.71
C SER A 94 1.85 16.43 15.29
N VAL A 95 2.78 15.95 14.48
CA VAL A 95 4.18 15.72 14.87
C VAL A 95 5.10 16.41 13.89
N ASN A 96 6.10 17.13 14.38
CA ASN A 96 7.22 17.59 13.58
C ASN A 96 8.36 16.57 13.65
N LEU A 97 8.81 16.08 12.49
CA LEU A 97 9.84 15.05 12.38
C LEU A 97 11.09 15.59 11.71
N THR A 98 12.23 15.44 12.38
CA THR A 98 13.55 15.88 11.89
C THR A 98 14.48 14.71 11.57
N HIS A 99 13.93 13.50 11.48
CA HIS A 99 14.70 12.29 11.18
C HIS A 99 15.33 12.34 9.78
N THR A 100 16.55 11.84 9.63
CA THR A 100 17.36 11.90 8.40
C THR A 100 16.61 11.36 7.18
N LEU A 101 15.89 10.24 7.32
CA LEU A 101 15.21 9.60 6.18
C LEU A 101 14.08 10.47 5.59
N PRO A 102 13.08 10.95 6.37
CA PRO A 102 12.10 11.91 5.88
C PRO A 102 12.73 13.20 5.36
N MET A 103 13.74 13.74 6.05
CA MET A 103 14.40 14.99 5.63
C MET A 103 15.10 14.86 4.29
N MET A 104 15.76 13.73 4.02
CA MET A 104 16.35 13.43 2.71
C MET A 104 15.32 13.50 1.57
N MET A 105 14.04 13.24 1.85
CA MET A 105 12.98 13.29 0.83
C MET A 105 12.74 14.71 0.30
N LEU A 106 13.09 15.75 1.06
CA LEU A 106 13.00 17.14 0.62
C LEU A 106 13.94 17.43 -0.56
N ASP A 107 15.06 16.71 -0.63
CA ASP A 107 16.10 16.89 -1.66
C ASP A 107 15.87 16.03 -2.90
N LEU A 108 14.90 15.11 -2.87
CA LEU A 108 14.66 14.17 -3.96
C LEU A 108 13.82 14.80 -5.07
N GLU A 109 14.49 15.25 -6.12
CA GLU A 109 13.77 15.69 -7.32
C GLU A 109 13.06 14.55 -8.06
N LYS A 110 11.83 14.82 -8.48
CA LYS A 110 10.99 13.92 -9.31
C LYS A 110 10.64 12.60 -8.61
N ILE A 111 10.66 12.59 -7.28
CA ILE A 111 10.16 11.53 -6.42
C ILE A 111 9.25 12.16 -5.37
N GLN A 112 8.15 11.50 -5.08
CA GLN A 112 7.23 11.86 -4.01
C GLN A 112 7.10 10.66 -3.07
N LEU A 113 7.33 10.86 -1.78
CA LEU A 113 6.86 9.97 -0.71
C LEU A 113 5.41 10.38 -0.40
N HIS A 114 4.47 9.44 -0.48
CA HIS A 114 3.06 9.74 -0.22
C HIS A 114 2.49 8.91 0.95
N PRO A 115 1.74 9.54 1.86
CA PRO A 115 0.93 8.85 2.85
C PRO A 115 -0.17 7.95 2.23
N PRO A 116 -0.67 6.94 2.96
CA PRO A 116 -0.17 6.51 4.27
C PRO A 116 1.15 5.73 4.16
N TYR A 117 1.99 5.86 5.17
CA TYR A 117 3.20 5.07 5.37
C TYR A 117 3.59 5.14 6.84
N GLY A 118 4.35 4.17 7.35
CA GLY A 118 4.58 4.10 8.79
C GLY A 118 5.26 2.83 9.25
N LEU A 119 5.34 2.71 10.57
CA LEU A 119 5.93 1.60 11.29
C LEU A 119 4.86 0.89 12.13
N ASP A 120 4.85 -0.44 12.11
CA ASP A 120 3.98 -1.26 12.95
C ASP A 120 4.70 -2.50 13.53
N SER A 121 3.94 -3.52 13.93
CA SER A 121 4.46 -4.79 14.44
C SER A 121 5.29 -5.55 13.42
N ASP A 122 4.99 -5.41 12.13
CA ASP A 122 5.66 -6.14 11.07
C ASP A 122 6.91 -5.40 10.56
N GLY A 123 6.90 -4.07 10.65
CA GLY A 123 8.07 -3.23 10.39
C GLY A 123 7.70 -1.93 9.71
N LEU A 124 8.60 -1.41 8.86
CA LEU A 124 8.45 -0.10 8.21
C LEU A 124 7.95 -0.26 6.78
N GLU A 125 6.88 0.43 6.41
CA GLU A 125 6.43 0.58 5.03
C GLU A 125 6.62 2.03 4.56
N LEU A 126 7.19 2.23 3.37
CA LEU A 126 7.31 3.53 2.69
C LEU A 126 6.76 3.44 1.26
N ASN A 127 6.02 4.47 0.83
CA ASN A 127 5.32 4.47 -0.45
C ASN A 127 5.77 5.64 -1.35
N PHE A 128 6.43 5.33 -2.47
CA PHE A 128 6.99 6.32 -3.39
C PHE A 128 6.29 6.35 -4.74
N THR A 129 6.27 7.51 -5.39
CA THR A 129 5.98 7.68 -6.83
C THR A 129 7.04 8.58 -7.45
N GLY A 130 7.68 8.19 -8.55
CA GLY A 130 8.69 9.04 -9.17
C GLY A 130 9.16 8.58 -10.55
N LYS A 131 10.02 9.38 -11.19
CA LYS A 131 10.66 8.99 -12.45
C LYS A 131 11.52 7.73 -12.27
N THR A 132 11.49 6.80 -13.23
CA THR A 132 12.21 5.52 -13.17
C THR A 132 13.69 5.69 -12.77
N ASP A 133 14.42 6.61 -13.39
CA ASP A 133 15.85 6.77 -13.10
C ASP A 133 16.09 7.45 -11.74
N SER A 134 15.22 8.36 -11.31
CA SER A 134 15.26 8.92 -9.96
C SER A 134 15.00 7.83 -8.92
N MET A 135 13.99 6.98 -9.14
CA MET A 135 13.68 5.87 -8.25
C MET A 135 14.84 4.88 -8.11
N LYS A 136 15.55 4.56 -9.20
CA LYS A 136 16.75 3.71 -9.12
C LYS A 136 17.81 4.30 -8.18
N ARG A 137 18.09 5.60 -8.31
CA ARG A 137 19.06 6.29 -7.42
C ARG A 137 18.60 6.27 -5.97
N LEU A 138 17.31 6.51 -5.71
CA LEU A 138 16.75 6.39 -4.36
C LEU A 138 16.95 4.99 -3.78
N LEU A 139 16.67 3.95 -4.56
CA LEU A 139 16.84 2.56 -4.09
C LEU A 139 18.31 2.24 -3.81
N ASP A 140 19.24 2.77 -4.60
CA ASP A 140 20.67 2.60 -4.36
C ASP A 140 21.15 3.38 -3.12
N LEU A 141 20.60 4.57 -2.85
CA LEU A 141 20.88 5.32 -1.62
C LEU A 141 20.34 4.62 -0.37
N LEU A 142 19.07 4.18 -0.41
CA LEU A 142 18.45 3.47 0.73
C LEU A 142 19.20 2.17 1.05
N LYS A 143 19.68 1.45 0.03
CA LYS A 143 20.55 0.27 0.19
C LYS A 143 21.83 0.52 1.00
N LEU A 144 22.40 1.73 0.90
CA LEU A 144 23.61 2.10 1.63
C LEU A 144 23.31 2.46 3.08
N MET A 145 22.12 3.00 3.35
CA MET A 145 21.71 3.48 4.67
C MET A 145 21.11 2.37 5.53
N MET A 146 20.33 1.47 4.92
CA MET A 146 19.65 0.37 5.60
C MET A 146 19.81 -0.90 4.76
N PRO A 147 20.59 -1.89 5.21
CA PRO A 147 20.62 -3.19 4.55
C PRO A 147 19.20 -3.78 4.57
N TRP A 148 18.77 -4.34 3.45
CA TRP A 148 17.40 -4.82 3.22
C TRP A 148 17.41 -6.31 2.87
N ASP A 149 16.52 -7.10 3.49
CA ASP A 149 16.38 -8.53 3.16
C ASP A 149 15.23 -8.81 2.17
N SER A 150 14.26 -7.90 2.02
CA SER A 150 13.18 -8.02 1.02
C SER A 150 12.74 -6.67 0.42
N ILE A 151 12.30 -6.68 -0.85
CA ILE A 151 11.86 -5.49 -1.59
C ILE A 151 10.59 -5.84 -2.38
N SER A 152 9.49 -5.15 -2.13
CA SER A 152 8.26 -5.30 -2.94
C SER A 152 8.12 -4.17 -3.96
N VAL A 153 8.87 -4.24 -5.07
CA VAL A 153 8.80 -3.24 -6.13
C VAL A 153 7.53 -3.43 -6.98
N GLN A 154 6.46 -2.71 -6.68
CA GLN A 154 5.25 -2.70 -7.50
C GLN A 154 5.28 -1.60 -8.57
N SER A 155 5.36 -1.94 -9.87
CA SER A 155 5.30 -0.94 -10.95
C SER A 155 3.99 -0.15 -10.96
N VAL A 156 3.99 1.18 -11.24
CA VAL A 156 2.73 1.88 -11.55
C VAL A 156 2.18 1.31 -12.85
N ARG A 157 1.21 0.41 -12.71
CA ARG A 157 0.03 0.17 -13.54
C ARG A 157 -0.61 -1.08 -12.92
N LYS A 158 -1.78 -1.02 -12.30
CA LYS A 158 -2.98 -0.29 -12.70
C LYS A 158 -3.58 0.59 -11.61
N ASN A 159 -4.34 1.58 -12.09
CA ASN A 159 -5.42 2.23 -11.37
C ASN A 159 -6.11 1.27 -10.40
N HIS A 160 -6.41 1.74 -9.20
CA HIS A 160 -7.20 1.04 -8.18
C HIS A 160 -8.63 0.65 -8.67
N GLY A 161 -9.00 0.93 -9.93
CA GLY A 161 -10.21 0.41 -10.57
C GLY A 161 -10.00 -0.72 -11.61
N ASP A 162 -8.77 -0.97 -12.08
CA ASP A 162 -8.47 -1.94 -13.15
C ASP A 162 -7.48 -3.05 -12.74
N VAL A 163 -6.89 -3.04 -11.53
CA VAL A 163 -6.00 -4.13 -11.08
C VAL A 163 -6.69 -5.50 -11.24
N TRP A 164 -7.98 -5.58 -10.89
CA TRP A 164 -8.79 -6.80 -11.02
C TRP A 164 -9.25 -7.09 -12.45
N ARG A 165 -9.35 -6.08 -13.33
CA ARG A 165 -9.74 -6.29 -14.74
C ARG A 165 -8.63 -6.89 -15.58
N ASP A 166 -7.41 -6.78 -15.12
CA ASP A 166 -6.25 -7.19 -15.90
C ASP A 166 -5.60 -8.49 -15.46
N ILE A 167 -6.02 -9.03 -14.32
CA ILE A 167 -5.66 -10.40 -13.92
C ILE A 167 -6.59 -11.44 -14.59
N LEU A 168 -7.78 -11.01 -15.03
CA LEU A 168 -8.74 -11.84 -15.73
C LEU A 168 -8.86 -11.41 -17.20
N THR A 169 -9.02 -12.37 -18.10
CA THR A 169 -9.43 -12.11 -19.48
C THR A 169 -10.89 -11.63 -19.52
N ASP A 170 -11.29 -10.92 -20.58
CA ASP A 170 -12.69 -10.47 -20.78
C ASP A 170 -13.71 -11.62 -20.61
N ARG A 171 -13.36 -12.80 -21.12
CA ARG A 171 -14.21 -13.99 -20.98
C ARG A 171 -14.33 -14.47 -19.54
N GLN A 172 -13.25 -14.39 -18.76
CA GLN A 172 -13.26 -14.74 -17.35
C GLN A 172 -14.07 -13.73 -16.52
N VAL A 173 -13.98 -12.43 -16.84
CA VAL A 173 -14.81 -11.38 -16.21
C VAL A 173 -16.29 -11.65 -16.48
N GLU A 174 -16.66 -12.02 -17.70
CA GLU A 174 -18.03 -12.37 -18.09
C GLU A 174 -18.56 -13.60 -17.32
N VAL A 175 -17.75 -14.65 -17.21
CA VAL A 175 -18.09 -15.86 -16.44
C VAL A 175 -18.27 -15.54 -14.95
N LEU A 176 -17.34 -14.79 -14.36
CA LEU A 176 -17.40 -14.39 -12.95
C LEU A 176 -18.64 -13.54 -12.66
N ARG A 177 -18.93 -12.55 -13.51
CA ARG A 177 -20.09 -11.66 -13.38
C ARG A 177 -21.39 -12.44 -13.47
N THR A 178 -21.49 -13.37 -14.43
CA THR A 178 -22.68 -14.22 -14.60
C THR A 178 -22.89 -15.12 -13.39
N ALA A 179 -21.83 -15.79 -12.92
CA ALA A 179 -21.88 -16.62 -11.72
C ALA A 179 -22.33 -15.83 -10.48
N PHE A 180 -21.77 -14.63 -10.28
CA PHE A 180 -22.14 -13.74 -9.17
C PHE A 180 -23.60 -13.28 -9.25
N LEU A 181 -24.06 -12.83 -10.42
CA LEU A 181 -25.44 -12.36 -10.61
C LEU A 181 -26.47 -13.49 -10.45
N MET A 182 -26.14 -14.71 -10.88
CA MET A 182 -26.96 -15.88 -10.62
C MET A 182 -26.95 -16.27 -9.14
N GLY A 183 -25.95 -15.84 -8.39
CA GLY A 183 -25.82 -16.08 -6.95
C GLY A 183 -25.07 -17.36 -6.60
N TYR A 184 -24.16 -17.78 -7.47
CA TYR A 184 -23.29 -18.93 -7.24
C TYR A 184 -22.43 -18.81 -5.97
N TYR A 185 -22.01 -17.59 -5.63
CA TYR A 185 -21.21 -17.28 -4.44
C TYR A 185 -22.04 -16.76 -3.26
N SER A 186 -23.38 -16.78 -3.35
CA SER A 186 -24.25 -16.27 -2.28
C SER A 186 -24.70 -17.40 -1.35
N GLU A 187 -24.59 -17.18 -0.05
CA GLU A 187 -25.16 -18.09 0.95
C GLU A 187 -26.70 -18.22 0.75
N GLY A 188 -27.20 -19.45 0.82
CA GLY A 188 -28.64 -19.76 0.69
C GLY A 188 -29.16 -19.90 -0.74
N LYS A 189 -28.37 -19.60 -1.78
CA LYS A 189 -28.73 -19.87 -3.18
C LYS A 189 -28.13 -21.19 -3.65
N ASN A 190 -28.95 -22.07 -4.26
CA ASN A 190 -28.54 -23.39 -4.75
C ASN A 190 -28.24 -23.37 -6.26
N VAL A 191 -27.43 -22.42 -6.72
CA VAL A 191 -26.99 -22.35 -8.12
C VAL A 191 -25.80 -23.28 -8.32
N LYS A 192 -25.89 -24.16 -9.31
CA LYS A 192 -24.83 -25.12 -9.65
C LYS A 192 -24.07 -24.67 -10.89
N ILE A 193 -22.84 -25.15 -11.05
CA ILE A 193 -21.99 -24.93 -12.24
C ILE A 193 -22.76 -25.25 -13.54
N LYS A 194 -23.62 -26.28 -13.52
CA LYS A 194 -24.44 -26.65 -14.67
C LYS A 194 -25.41 -25.56 -15.10
N ASP A 195 -25.98 -24.82 -14.16
CA ASP A 195 -27.00 -23.81 -14.44
C ASP A 195 -26.34 -22.58 -15.09
N ILE A 196 -25.12 -22.24 -14.64
CA ILE A 196 -24.29 -21.18 -15.24
C ILE A 196 -23.82 -21.61 -16.65
N ALA A 197 -23.41 -22.87 -16.80
CA ALA A 197 -22.97 -23.42 -18.08
C ALA A 197 -24.10 -23.39 -19.12
N GLU A 198 -25.32 -23.76 -18.73
CA GLU A 198 -26.53 -23.67 -19.57
C GLU A 198 -26.85 -22.22 -19.94
N ASN A 199 -26.78 -21.29 -18.98
CA ASN A 199 -27.00 -19.87 -19.22
C ASN A 199 -26.02 -19.28 -20.26
N MET A 200 -24.74 -19.68 -20.19
CA MET A 200 -23.68 -19.15 -21.06
C MET A 200 -23.43 -19.99 -22.33
N GLY A 201 -24.23 -21.03 -22.58
CA GLY A 201 -24.08 -21.91 -23.75
C GLY A 201 -22.76 -22.69 -23.78
N MET A 202 -22.23 -23.08 -22.61
CA MET A 202 -20.94 -23.76 -22.45
C MET A 202 -21.08 -25.18 -21.92
N ALA A 203 -20.09 -26.03 -22.18
CA ALA A 203 -20.01 -27.34 -21.54
C ALA A 203 -19.74 -27.20 -20.03
N ARG A 204 -20.35 -28.07 -19.23
CA ARG A 204 -20.21 -28.05 -17.75
C ARG A 204 -18.75 -28.15 -17.28
N SER A 205 -17.95 -29.00 -17.93
CA SER A 205 -16.53 -29.16 -17.65
C SER A 205 -15.74 -27.87 -17.94
N THR A 206 -16.03 -27.21 -19.06
CA THR A 206 -15.41 -25.93 -19.44
C THR A 206 -15.77 -24.82 -18.46
N MET A 207 -17.04 -24.70 -18.06
CA MET A 207 -17.48 -23.73 -17.06
C MET A 207 -16.79 -23.94 -15.71
N GLY A 208 -16.73 -25.19 -15.23
CA GLY A 208 -16.01 -25.52 -14.00
C GLY A 208 -14.51 -25.21 -14.08
N GLY A 209 -13.89 -25.43 -15.24
CA GLY A 209 -12.49 -25.04 -15.50
C GLY A 209 -12.27 -23.52 -15.43
N HIS A 210 -13.15 -22.74 -16.05
CA HIS A 210 -13.09 -21.28 -15.97
C HIS A 210 -13.23 -20.77 -14.53
N LEU A 211 -14.23 -21.25 -13.78
CA LEU A 211 -14.45 -20.82 -12.39
C LEU A 211 -13.24 -21.14 -11.51
N LYS A 212 -12.70 -22.37 -11.57
CA LYS A 212 -11.49 -22.74 -10.81
C LYS A 212 -10.29 -21.87 -11.14
N LEU A 213 -10.09 -21.57 -12.43
CA LEU A 213 -8.98 -20.72 -12.86
C LEU A 213 -9.15 -19.29 -12.37
N ILE A 214 -10.38 -18.74 -12.45
CA ILE A 214 -10.72 -17.42 -11.94
C ILE A 214 -10.48 -17.35 -10.43
N GLU A 215 -11.00 -18.32 -9.68
CA GLU A 215 -10.82 -18.43 -8.23
C GLU A 215 -9.34 -18.50 -7.86
N HIS A 216 -8.55 -19.33 -8.55
CA HIS A 216 -7.12 -19.42 -8.33
C HIS A 216 -6.40 -18.09 -8.57
N VAL A 217 -6.66 -17.44 -9.71
CA VAL A 217 -6.03 -16.15 -10.04
C VAL A 217 -6.40 -15.06 -9.03
N ILE A 218 -7.68 -15.01 -8.62
CA ILE A 218 -8.15 -14.07 -7.60
C ILE A 218 -7.49 -14.36 -6.26
N MET A 219 -7.48 -15.61 -5.80
CA MET A 219 -6.92 -15.97 -4.51
C MET A 219 -5.40 -15.77 -4.46
N SER A 220 -4.67 -16.09 -5.52
CA SER A 220 -3.24 -15.78 -5.62
C SER A 220 -3.01 -14.27 -5.50
N LYS A 221 -3.83 -13.45 -6.18
CA LYS A 221 -3.73 -12.00 -6.07
C LYS A 221 -4.08 -11.50 -4.67
N VAL A 222 -5.09 -12.07 -4.02
CA VAL A 222 -5.44 -11.76 -2.63
C VAL A 222 -4.26 -12.08 -1.70
N VAL A 223 -3.64 -13.27 -1.84
CA VAL A 223 -2.45 -13.66 -1.06
C VAL A 223 -1.31 -12.68 -1.30
N ASP A 224 -0.98 -12.37 -2.55
CA ASP A 224 0.07 -11.40 -2.89
C ASP A 224 -0.20 -10.00 -2.30
N ASP A 225 -1.47 -9.60 -2.16
CA ASP A 225 -1.87 -8.30 -1.62
C ASP A 225 -1.88 -8.26 -0.08
N ILE A 226 -2.02 -9.41 0.60
CA ILE A 226 -2.03 -9.49 2.07
C ILE A 226 -0.65 -9.81 2.68
N GLY A 227 0.31 -10.30 1.88
CA GLY A 227 1.68 -10.65 2.33
C GLY A 227 1.85 -12.13 2.61
#